data_AF-A0A2L1GUY3-F1
#
_entry.id   AF-A0A2L1GUY3-F1
#
_cell.length_a   1.000
_cell.length_b   1.000
_cell.length_c   1.000
_cell.angle_alpha   90.00
_cell.angle_beta   90.00
_cell.angle_gamma   90.00
#
_symmetry.space_group_name_H-M   'P 1'
#
loop_
_entity.id
_entity.type
_entity.pdbx_description
1 polymer ?
#
loop_
_entity_poly.entity_id
_entity_poly.type
_entity_poly.pdbx_seq_one_letter_code
_entity_poly.pdbx_strand_id
1 'polypeptide(L)'
;SFEACFMCVVIFSSLSYFSYNLVDYFLSDWFSVLLFPLVFLLYLICVLCETNRTPFDYGEAESELVSGFNVEYSGIFFTCLFACEYIVIYIFSWLGSILMFNGGLWGGFVLLFILLFIMWARATL
;
A
#
# COMPACT_ATOMS: atom_id res chain seq x y z
N SER A 1 -14.78 -3.48 -4.30
CA SER A 1 -14.23 -2.54 -3.29
C SER A 1 -12.80 -2.95 -3.01
N PHE A 2 -11.86 -2.01 -3.05
CA PHE A 2 -10.45 -2.25 -2.72
C PHE A 2 -10.31 -2.79 -1.29
N GLU A 3 -11.11 -2.26 -0.36
CA GLU A 3 -11.16 -2.70 1.05
C GLU A 3 -11.46 -4.20 1.20
N ALA A 4 -12.34 -4.75 0.36
CA ALA A 4 -12.65 -6.19 0.40
C ALA A 4 -11.45 -7.03 -0.06
N CYS A 5 -10.71 -6.56 -1.06
CA CYS A 5 -9.50 -7.24 -1.52
C CYS A 5 -8.42 -7.20 -0.44
N PHE A 6 -8.25 -6.04 0.21
CA PHE A 6 -7.33 -5.90 1.35
C PHE A 6 -7.71 -6.84 2.50
N MET A 7 -9.01 -6.91 2.85
CA MET A 7 -9.49 -7.84 3.87
C MET A 7 -9.19 -9.30 3.51
N CYS A 8 -9.38 -9.71 2.25
CA CYS A 8 -9.03 -11.05 1.79
C CYS A 8 -7.54 -11.35 1.94
N VAL A 9 -6.66 -10.39 1.64
CA VAL A 9 -5.21 -10.52 1.81
C VAL A 9 -4.85 -10.72 3.28
N VAL A 10 -5.43 -9.91 4.18
CA VAL A 10 -5.20 -10.01 5.64
C VAL A 10 -5.71 -11.34 6.21
N ILE A 11 -6.86 -11.82 5.73
CA ILE A 11 -7.39 -13.13 6.15
C ILE A 11 -6.46 -14.25 5.67
N PHE A 12 -6.01 -14.20 4.41
CA PHE A 12 -5.09 -15.20 3.86
C PHE A 12 -3.76 -15.24 4.63
N SER A 13 -3.19 -14.07 4.95
CA SER A 13 -1.98 -14.00 5.77
C SER A 13 -2.22 -14.55 7.17
N SER A 14 -3.34 -14.20 7.82
CA SER A 14 -3.65 -14.72 9.16
C SER A 14 -3.84 -16.24 9.20
N LEU A 15 -4.46 -16.83 8.17
CA LEU A 15 -4.60 -18.27 8.07
C LEU A 15 -3.25 -18.98 7.94
N SER A 16 -2.26 -18.36 7.27
CA SER A 16 -0.93 -18.95 7.12
C SER A 16 -0.11 -18.96 8.41
N TYR A 17 -0.29 -17.96 9.29
CA TYR A 17 0.42 -17.86 10.58
C TYR A 17 -0.41 -18.32 11.78
N PHE A 18 -1.66 -18.71 11.56
CA PHE A 18 -2.64 -19.10 12.59
C PHE A 18 -2.90 -18.04 13.69
N SER A 19 -2.52 -16.79 13.45
CA SER A 19 -2.72 -15.70 14.41
C SER A 19 -2.93 -14.34 13.73
N TYR A 20 -3.38 -13.37 14.53
CA TYR A 20 -3.58 -11.98 14.11
C TYR A 20 -2.56 -11.02 14.75
N ASN A 21 -1.65 -11.52 15.60
CA ASN A 21 -0.69 -10.66 16.28
C ASN A 21 0.45 -10.32 15.33
N LEU A 22 0.70 -9.02 15.11
CA LEU A 22 1.83 -8.55 14.29
C LEU A 22 3.17 -9.18 14.71
N VAL A 23 3.38 -9.39 16.01
CA VAL A 23 4.63 -10.00 16.53
C VAL A 23 4.88 -11.40 15.97
N ASP A 24 3.83 -12.18 15.74
CA ASP A 24 3.96 -13.54 15.22
C ASP A 24 4.38 -13.51 13.73
N TYR A 25 3.96 -12.50 12.97
CA TYR A 25 4.43 -12.26 11.60
C TYR A 25 5.92 -11.89 11.59
N PHE A 26 6.38 -11.08 12.55
CA PHE A 26 7.79 -10.69 12.67
C PHE A 26 8.72 -11.88 12.96
N LEU A 27 8.25 -12.85 13.72
CA LEU A 27 9.05 -14.00 14.16
C LEU A 27 9.00 -15.20 13.19
N SER A 28 8.19 -15.09 12.14
CA SER A 28 7.95 -16.22 11.24
C SER A 28 9.17 -16.58 10.37
N ASP A 29 9.24 -17.85 9.98
CA ASP A 29 10.31 -18.40 9.16
C ASP A 29 10.23 -17.97 7.69
N TRP A 30 11.31 -18.22 6.94
CA TRP A 30 11.49 -17.89 5.53
C TRP A 30 10.45 -18.53 4.58
N PHE A 31 9.60 -19.43 5.08
CA PHE A 31 8.52 -20.05 4.33
C PHE A 31 7.50 -19.04 3.81
N SER A 32 7.33 -17.90 4.48
CA SER A 32 6.46 -16.81 4.03
C SER A 32 6.85 -16.32 2.63
N VAL A 33 8.15 -16.09 2.40
CA VAL A 33 8.68 -15.56 1.14
C VAL A 33 8.32 -16.43 -0.07
N LEU A 34 8.13 -17.75 0.12
CA LEU A 34 7.81 -18.68 -0.96
C LEU A 34 6.31 -18.76 -1.26
N LEU A 35 5.45 -18.50 -0.27
CA LEU A 35 3.99 -18.55 -0.38
C LEU A 35 3.38 -17.24 -0.89
N PHE A 36 4.02 -16.10 -0.61
CA PHE A 36 3.45 -14.78 -0.88
C PHE A 36 3.75 -14.12 -2.25
N PRO A 37 4.52 -14.65 -3.23
CA PRO A 37 4.85 -13.86 -4.42
C PRO A 37 3.62 -13.53 -5.29
N LEU A 38 2.63 -14.42 -5.37
CA LEU A 38 1.37 -14.15 -6.09
C LEU A 38 0.47 -13.16 -5.36
N VAL A 39 0.38 -13.29 -4.03
CA VAL A 39 -0.44 -12.40 -3.19
C VAL A 39 0.16 -11.00 -3.13
N PHE A 40 1.49 -10.90 -3.19
CA PHE A 40 2.21 -9.63 -3.24
C PHE A 40 1.91 -8.83 -4.50
N LEU A 41 1.82 -9.46 -5.67
CA LEU A 41 1.44 -8.77 -6.90
C LEU A 41 0.00 -8.22 -6.83
N LEU A 42 -0.94 -9.03 -6.32
CA LEU A 42 -2.31 -8.58 -6.09
C LEU A 42 -2.36 -7.41 -5.09
N TYR A 43 -1.55 -7.48 -4.04
CA TYR A 43 -1.44 -6.44 -3.03
C TYR A 43 -0.88 -5.13 -3.59
N LEU A 44 0.17 -5.17 -4.41
CA LEU A 44 0.70 -3.98 -5.09
C LEU A 44 -0.37 -3.27 -5.93
N ILE A 45 -1.19 -4.03 -6.66
CA ILE A 45 -2.30 -3.48 -7.44
C ILE A 45 -3.37 -2.86 -6.51
N CYS A 46 -3.68 -3.53 -5.39
CA CYS A 46 -4.65 -3.00 -4.41
C CYS A 46 -4.17 -1.68 -3.78
N VAL A 47 -2.89 -1.57 -3.43
CA VAL A 47 -2.31 -0.34 -2.85
C VAL A 47 -2.33 0.81 -3.86
N LEU A 48 -2.08 0.55 -5.15
CA LEU A 48 -2.22 1.56 -6.20
C LEU A 48 -3.66 2.06 -6.32
N CYS A 49 -4.64 1.15 -6.27
CA CYS A 49 -6.06 1.51 -6.32
C CYS A 49 -6.51 2.31 -5.09
N GLU A 50 -6.11 1.91 -3.88
CA GLU A 50 -6.56 2.55 -2.63
C GLU A 50 -5.97 3.95 -2.44
N THR A 51 -4.76 4.15 -2.92
CA THR A 51 -4.09 5.47 -2.85
C THR A 51 -4.62 6.45 -3.92
N ASN A 52 -5.62 6.03 -4.71
CA ASN A 52 -6.22 6.81 -5.80
C ASN A 52 -5.16 7.42 -6.72
N ARG A 53 -4.07 6.68 -7.01
CA ARG A 53 -2.96 7.18 -7.82
C ARG A 53 -2.96 6.57 -9.22
N THR A 54 -2.31 7.27 -10.16
CA THR A 54 -2.22 6.83 -11.56
C THR A 54 -1.74 5.38 -11.64
N PRO A 55 -2.44 4.50 -12.37
CA PRO A 55 -3.48 4.74 -13.39
C PRO A 55 -4.94 4.77 -12.88
N PHE A 56 -5.18 4.64 -11.57
CA PHE A 56 -6.53 4.60 -10.97
C PHE A 56 -6.91 5.90 -10.25
N ASP A 57 -6.52 7.04 -10.81
CA ASP A 57 -6.76 8.37 -10.23
C ASP A 57 -8.07 9.01 -10.73
N TYR A 58 -9.22 8.36 -10.49
CA TYR A 58 -10.51 8.84 -11.01
C TYR A 58 -11.06 10.07 -10.28
N GLY A 59 -10.59 10.35 -9.06
CA GLY A 59 -11.09 11.46 -8.24
C GLY A 59 -10.30 12.76 -8.42
N GLU A 60 -9.02 12.66 -8.78
CA GLU A 60 -8.08 13.78 -8.86
C GLU A 60 -7.59 14.05 -10.30
N ALA A 61 -7.99 13.24 -11.28
CA ALA A 61 -7.55 13.31 -12.69
C ALA A 61 -7.56 14.74 -13.24
N GLU A 62 -6.38 15.36 -13.29
CA GLU A 62 -6.15 16.73 -13.79
C GLU A 62 -6.61 16.94 -15.24
N SER A 63 -6.71 15.85 -16.01
CA SER A 63 -7.13 15.88 -17.42
C SER A 63 -8.66 15.86 -17.61
N GLU A 64 -9.41 15.39 -16.60
CA GLU A 64 -10.86 15.20 -16.68
C GLU A 64 -11.63 16.16 -15.77
N LEU A 65 -11.08 16.41 -14.59
CA LEU A 65 -11.59 17.34 -13.59
C LEU A 65 -10.50 18.39 -13.34
N VAL A 66 -10.86 19.67 -13.28
CA VAL A 66 -9.92 20.74 -12.90
C VAL A 66 -9.53 20.51 -11.43
N SER A 67 -8.50 19.69 -11.20
CA SER A 67 -7.93 19.30 -9.90
C SER A 67 -8.91 18.91 -8.78
N GLY A 68 -10.13 18.46 -9.12
CA GLY A 68 -11.10 17.88 -8.19
C GLY A 68 -11.36 18.73 -6.93
N PHE A 69 -11.22 18.10 -5.76
CA PHE A 69 -11.42 18.75 -4.45
C PHE A 69 -10.26 19.68 -4.06
N ASN A 70 -9.09 19.61 -4.72
CA ASN A 70 -7.95 20.47 -4.41
C ASN A 70 -8.20 21.95 -4.73
N VAL A 71 -9.20 22.28 -5.55
CA VAL A 71 -9.58 23.67 -5.88
C VAL A 71 -10.22 24.39 -4.69
N GLU A 72 -10.88 23.64 -3.80
CA GLU A 72 -11.61 24.22 -2.66
C GLU A 72 -10.70 24.54 -1.46
N TYR A 73 -9.55 23.87 -1.37
CA TYR A 73 -8.62 24.02 -0.26
C TYR A 73 -7.45 24.92 -0.63
N SER A 74 -7.09 25.85 0.28
CA SER A 74 -5.96 26.76 0.10
C SER A 74 -5.02 26.76 1.31
N GLY A 75 -3.75 27.07 1.06
CA GLY A 75 -2.72 27.24 2.10
C GLY A 75 -2.44 25.96 2.90
N ILE A 76 -2.63 26.03 4.22
CA ILE A 76 -2.30 24.95 5.16
C ILE A 76 -3.18 23.71 4.96
N PHE A 77 -4.48 23.88 4.69
CA PHE A 77 -5.37 22.74 4.51
C PHE A 77 -5.00 21.90 3.28
N PHE A 78 -4.58 22.56 2.20
CA PHE A 78 -4.03 21.89 1.02
C PHE A 78 -2.79 21.04 1.39
N THR A 79 -1.83 21.61 2.15
CA THR A 79 -0.64 20.85 2.56
C THR A 79 -0.96 19.65 3.45
N CYS A 80 -1.98 19.75 4.31
CA CYS A 80 -2.41 18.64 5.16
C CYS A 80 -3.02 17.49 4.35
N LEU A 81 -3.77 17.78 3.28
CA LEU A 81 -4.34 16.74 2.41
C LEU A 81 -3.23 15.90 1.76
N PHE A 82 -2.25 16.54 1.12
CA PHE A 82 -1.10 15.82 0.56
C PHE A 82 -0.32 15.06 1.63
N ALA A 83 -0.08 15.67 2.78
CA ALA A 83 0.63 15.01 3.87
C ALA A 83 -0.11 13.73 4.33
N CYS A 84 -1.43 13.79 4.47
CA CYS A 84 -2.25 12.64 4.83
C CYS A 84 -2.16 11.54 3.77
N GLU A 85 -2.24 11.86 2.49
CA GLU A 85 -2.12 10.87 1.42
C GLU A 85 -0.76 10.17 1.42
N TYR A 86 0.33 10.92 1.58
CA TYR A 86 1.67 10.33 1.68
C TYR A 86 1.84 9.46 2.93
N ILE A 87 1.23 9.85 4.05
CA ILE A 87 1.22 9.03 5.27
C ILE A 87 0.45 7.73 5.03
N VAL A 88 -0.68 7.78 4.32
CA VAL A 88 -1.49 6.60 3.97
C VAL A 88 -0.69 5.64 3.09
N ILE A 89 0.01 6.14 2.06
CA ILE A 89 0.90 5.34 1.21
C ILE A 89 1.96 4.64 2.06
N TYR A 90 2.59 5.37 2.99
CA TYR A 90 3.60 4.82 3.87
C TYR A 90 3.03 3.72 4.78
N ILE A 91 1.88 3.97 5.44
CA ILE A 91 1.24 3.01 6.34
C ILE A 91 0.89 1.71 5.61
N PHE A 92 0.29 1.80 4.42
CA PHE A 92 -0.02 0.61 3.65
C PHE A 92 1.25 -0.14 3.25
N SER A 93 2.25 0.53 2.68
CA SER A 93 3.52 -0.12 2.32
C SER A 93 4.20 -0.84 3.50
N TRP A 94 4.10 -0.26 4.71
CA TRP A 94 4.62 -0.84 5.94
C TRP A 94 3.80 -2.05 6.43
N LEU A 95 2.47 -1.98 6.37
CA LEU A 95 1.62 -3.12 6.70
C LEU A 95 1.85 -4.29 5.72
N GLY A 96 1.94 -4.00 4.43
CA GLY A 96 2.21 -5.01 3.41
C GLY A 96 3.56 -5.71 3.61
N SER A 97 4.61 -4.97 3.95
CA SER A 97 5.93 -5.55 4.18
C SER A 97 5.95 -6.50 5.39
N ILE A 98 5.27 -6.12 6.48
CA ILE A 98 5.19 -6.96 7.69
C ILE A 98 4.35 -8.22 7.45
N LEU A 99 3.19 -8.08 6.81
CA LEU A 99 2.27 -9.22 6.62
C LEU A 99 2.84 -10.31 5.71
N MET A 100 3.64 -9.93 4.70
CA MET A 100 4.09 -10.85 3.64
C MET A 100 5.55 -11.27 3.72
N PHE A 101 6.45 -10.37 4.13
CA PHE A 101 7.91 -10.60 4.06
C PHE A 101 8.60 -10.58 5.42
N ASN A 102 7.79 -10.59 6.48
CA ASN A 102 8.21 -10.50 7.86
C ASN A 102 8.89 -9.15 8.15
N GLY A 103 8.86 -8.73 9.40
CA GLY A 103 9.56 -7.51 9.78
C GLY A 103 11.06 -7.71 10.00
N GLY A 104 11.80 -6.61 10.12
CA GLY A 104 13.26 -6.61 10.24
C GLY A 104 13.95 -5.99 9.01
N LEU A 105 15.21 -6.36 8.77
CA LEU A 105 16.01 -5.81 7.65
C LEU A 105 15.38 -6.14 6.28
N TRP A 106 14.90 -7.37 6.09
CA TRP A 106 14.24 -7.81 4.86
C TRP A 106 12.93 -7.06 4.60
N GLY A 107 12.07 -6.93 5.61
CA GLY A 107 10.87 -6.10 5.53
C GLY A 107 11.17 -4.63 5.21
N GLY A 108 12.29 -4.09 5.71
CA GLY A 108 12.78 -2.75 5.37
C GLY A 108 13.15 -2.61 3.88
N PHE A 109 13.87 -3.59 3.31
CA PHE A 109 14.17 -3.60 1.88
C PHE A 109 12.91 -3.71 1.02
N VAL A 110 11.94 -4.54 1.43
CA VAL A 110 10.66 -4.68 0.73
C VAL A 110 9.85 -3.39 0.80
N LEU A 111 9.81 -2.72 1.96
CA LEU A 111 9.15 -1.42 2.10
C LEU A 111 9.74 -0.40 1.12
N LEU A 112 11.07 -0.30 1.05
CA LEU A 112 11.74 0.57 0.08
C LEU A 112 11.39 0.19 -1.36
N PHE A 113 11.33 -1.10 -1.66
CA PHE A 113 10.93 -1.59 -2.97
C PHE A 113 9.49 -1.20 -3.34
N ILE A 114 8.53 -1.34 -2.42
CA ILE A 114 7.13 -0.94 -2.63
C ILE A 114 7.05 0.58 -2.88
N LEU A 115 7.73 1.40 -2.08
CA LEU A 115 7.74 2.85 -2.26
C LEU A 115 8.38 3.27 -3.60
N LEU A 116 9.50 2.64 -3.98
CA LEU A 116 10.12 2.85 -5.27
C LEU A 116 9.21 2.43 -6.42
N PHE A 117 8.48 1.33 -6.27
CA PHE A 117 7.51 0.88 -7.25
C PHE A 117 6.36 1.88 -7.42
N ILE A 118 5.83 2.44 -6.32
CA ILE A 118 4.78 3.46 -6.38
C ILE A 118 5.29 4.74 -7.05
N MET A 119 6.51 5.18 -6.71
CA MET A 119 7.12 6.33 -7.38
C MET A 119 7.39 6.07 -8.88
N TRP A 120 7.81 4.85 -9.23
CA TRP A 120 8.06 4.46 -10.61
C TRP A 120 6.76 4.34 -11.43
N ALA A 121 5.72 3.74 -10.86
CA ALA A 121 4.40 3.65 -11.47
C ALA A 121 3.89 5.06 -11.83
N ARG A 122 4.00 6.01 -10.90
CA ARG A 122 3.65 7.42 -11.15
C ARG A 122 4.49 8.07 -12.26
N ALA A 123 5.78 7.76 -12.34
CA ALA A 123 6.66 8.37 -13.34
C ALA A 123 6.39 7.87 -14.77
N THR A 124 5.73 6.72 -14.91
CA THR A 124 5.53 6.04 -16.20
C THR A 124 4.08 6.03 -16.68
N LEU A 125 3.11 6.14 -15.77
CA LEU A 125 1.66 6.10 -16.03
C LEU A 125 1.02 7.43 -15.64
#